data_AF-A0A6V7JFR2-F1
#
_entry.id   AF-A0A6V7JFR2-F1
#
_cell.length_a   1.000
_cell.length_b   1.000
_cell.length_c   1.000
_cell.angle_alpha   90.00
_cell.angle_beta   90.00
_cell.angle_gamma   90.00
#
_symmetry.space_group_name_H-M   'P 1'
#
loop_
_entity.id
_entity.type
_entity.pdbx_description
1 polymer ?
#
loop_
_entity_poly.entity_id
_entity_poly.type
_entity_poly.pdbx_seq_one_letter_code
_entity_poly.pdbx_strand_id
1 'polypeptide(L)'
;LHIDGGAKRVVITAPSTDAPMYVFGVNHCCYSPKKGNVVSATSCTTNCAGPLIKIINEKFEVIEGMVTSIHATTAAQKTVDGPTGK
;
A
#
# COMPACT_ATOMS: atom_id res chain seq x y z
N LEU A 1 -15.64 -0.16 14.04
CA LEU A 1 -16.84 -0.34 13.20
C LEU A 1 -16.90 -1.70 12.50
N HIS A 2 -16.04 -2.02 11.51
CA HIS A 2 -16.19 -3.29 10.76
C HIS A 2 -15.97 -4.56 11.62
N ILE A 3 -14.96 -4.56 12.49
CA ILE A 3 -14.71 -5.67 13.41
C ILE A 3 -15.87 -5.79 14.42
N ASP A 4 -16.31 -4.67 15.00
CA ASP A 4 -17.45 -4.62 15.92
C ASP A 4 -18.76 -5.08 15.26
N GLY A 5 -18.90 -4.84 13.95
CA GLY A 5 -20.00 -5.32 13.11
C GLY A 5 -19.91 -6.80 12.73
N GLY A 6 -18.94 -7.55 13.27
CA GLY A 6 -18.82 -9.00 13.08
C GLY A 6 -17.84 -9.44 11.98
N ALA A 7 -17.17 -8.51 11.29
CA ALA A 7 -16.14 -8.89 10.32
C ALA A 7 -14.94 -9.51 11.05
N LYS A 8 -14.53 -10.71 10.62
CA LYS A 8 -13.37 -11.40 11.22
C LYS A 8 -12.04 -10.75 10.83
N ARG A 9 -11.98 -10.17 9.64
CA ARG A 9 -10.78 -9.55 9.04
C ARG A 9 -11.19 -8.36 8.18
N VAL A 10 -10.29 -7.38 8.08
CA VAL A 10 -10.44 -6.19 7.23
C VAL A 10 -9.16 -5.97 6.45
N VAL A 11 -9.31 -5.66 5.15
CA VAL A 11 -8.22 -5.24 4.27
C VAL A 11 -8.47 -3.79 3.86
N ILE A 12 -7.55 -2.91 4.21
CA ILE A 12 -7.56 -1.51 3.77
C ILE A 12 -6.95 -1.45 2.38
N THR A 13 -7.68 -0.89 1.41
CA THR A 13 -7.26 -0.79 0.00
C THR A 13 -6.42 0.46 -0.30
N ALA A 14 -5.73 0.97 0.72
CA ALA A 14 -4.91 2.17 0.70
C ALA A 14 -3.83 2.06 1.78
N PRO A 15 -2.78 2.91 1.77
CA PRO A 15 -1.83 2.99 2.87
C PRO A 15 -2.53 3.22 4.21
N SER A 16 -1.98 2.63 5.26
CA SER A 16 -2.45 2.82 6.63
C SER A 16 -1.29 3.29 7.50
N THR A 17 -1.59 4.17 8.46
CA THR A 17 -0.64 4.64 9.46
C THR A 17 -0.26 3.55 10.46
N ASP A 18 -1.23 2.71 10.83
CA ASP A 18 -1.10 1.81 11.98
C ASP A 18 -1.26 0.34 11.61
N ALA A 19 -1.99 0.02 10.52
CA ALA A 19 -2.21 -1.35 10.11
C ALA A 19 -0.98 -1.90 9.36
N PRO A 20 -0.56 -3.15 9.63
CA PRO A 20 0.55 -3.76 8.92
C PRO A 20 0.25 -3.84 7.41
N MET A 21 1.25 -3.42 6.63
CA MET A 21 1.17 -3.24 5.19
C MET A 21 1.85 -4.40 4.44
N TYR A 22 1.15 -4.96 3.45
CA TYR A 22 1.64 -6.11 2.69
C TYR A 22 1.57 -5.85 1.19
N VAL A 23 2.65 -6.23 0.51
CA VAL A 23 2.76 -6.29 -0.95
C VAL A 23 2.95 -7.75 -1.36
N PHE A 24 2.07 -8.21 -2.24
CA PHE A 24 2.10 -9.59 -2.74
C PHE A 24 3.40 -9.84 -3.52
N GLY A 25 4.01 -11.02 -3.36
CA GLY A 25 5.34 -11.33 -3.90
C GLY A 25 6.53 -10.70 -3.15
N VAL A 26 6.31 -9.67 -2.31
CA VAL A 26 7.38 -9.01 -1.54
C VAL A 26 7.45 -9.53 -0.11
N ASN A 27 6.45 -9.22 0.72
CA ASN A 27 6.42 -9.54 2.15
C ASN A 27 5.10 -10.20 2.62
N HIS A 28 4.19 -10.54 1.70
CA HIS A 28 2.91 -11.20 2.04
C HIS A 28 3.04 -12.47 2.90
N CYS A 29 4.12 -13.26 2.75
CA CYS A 29 4.38 -14.44 3.59
C CYS A 29 4.63 -14.10 5.06
N CYS A 30 4.95 -12.85 5.39
CA CYS A 30 5.12 -12.39 6.76
C CYS A 30 3.78 -12.13 7.47
N TYR A 31 2.66 -12.24 6.75
CA TYR A 31 1.34 -12.10 7.33
C TYR A 31 1.11 -13.12 8.44
N SER A 32 0.65 -12.63 9.60
CA SER A 32 0.27 -13.48 10.72
C SER A 32 -1.16 -13.19 11.15
N PRO A 33 -2.06 -14.19 11.08
CA PRO A 33 -3.43 -14.06 11.58
C PRO A 33 -3.50 -13.70 13.07
N LYS A 34 -2.42 -13.91 13.84
CA LYS A 34 -2.37 -13.63 15.28
C LYS A 34 -2.01 -12.17 15.61
N LYS A 35 -1.41 -11.43 14.68
CA LYS A 35 -0.88 -10.07 14.93
C LYS A 35 -1.91 -8.95 14.77
N GLY A 36 -3.11 -9.26 14.28
CA GLY A 36 -4.18 -8.29 14.12
C GLY A 36 -5.21 -8.71 13.07
N ASN A 37 -6.41 -8.15 13.18
CA ASN A 37 -7.53 -8.45 12.28
C ASN A 37 -7.66 -7.44 11.14
N VAL A 38 -6.86 -6.38 11.13
CA VAL A 38 -6.85 -5.34 10.10
C VAL A 38 -5.47 -5.29 9.47
N VAL A 39 -5.42 -5.30 8.14
CA VAL A 39 -4.21 -5.20 7.34
C VAL A 39 -4.40 -4.20 6.21
N SER A 40 -3.33 -3.71 5.60
CA SER A 40 -3.38 -2.83 4.44
C SER A 40 -2.72 -3.47 3.22
N ALA A 41 -3.36 -3.31 2.06
CA ALA A 41 -2.84 -3.68 0.75
C ALA A 41 -1.95 -2.58 0.12
N THR A 42 -1.59 -1.55 0.90
CA THR A 42 -0.76 -0.42 0.49
C THR A 42 -1.36 0.40 -0.66
N SER A 43 -0.55 1.09 -1.46
CA SER A 43 -0.98 1.86 -2.64
C SER A 43 -0.69 1.10 -3.95
N CYS A 44 -1.32 1.53 -5.04
CA CYS A 44 -1.01 1.04 -6.39
C CYS A 44 0.47 1.24 -6.75
N THR A 45 1.04 2.42 -6.46
CA THR A 45 2.44 2.74 -6.76
C THR A 45 3.41 1.88 -5.95
N THR A 46 3.11 1.63 -4.67
CA THR A 46 3.94 0.75 -3.81
C THR A 46 3.91 -0.70 -4.32
N ASN A 47 2.74 -1.20 -4.74
CA ASN A 47 2.62 -2.54 -5.32
C ASN A 47 3.36 -2.66 -6.66
N CYS A 48 3.48 -1.57 -7.43
CA CYS A 48 4.26 -1.55 -8.67
C CYS A 48 5.77 -1.54 -8.41
N ALA A 49 6.25 -0.64 -7.55
CA ALA A 49 7.68 -0.47 -7.30
C ALA A 49 8.28 -1.57 -6.42
N GLY A 50 7.52 -2.10 -5.45
CA GLY A 50 8.01 -3.05 -4.46
C GLY A 50 8.66 -4.31 -5.05
N PRO A 51 8.00 -5.04 -5.96
CA PRO A 51 8.56 -6.24 -6.58
C PRO A 51 9.85 -5.95 -7.39
N LEU A 52 9.89 -4.83 -8.12
CA LEU A 52 11.06 -4.42 -8.88
C LEU A 52 12.25 -4.15 -7.95
N ILE A 53 12.03 -3.33 -6.91
CA ILE A 53 13.06 -2.99 -5.92
C ILE A 53 13.56 -4.24 -5.20
N LYS A 54 12.66 -5.18 -4.85
CA LYS A 54 13.04 -6.45 -4.23
C LYS A 54 14.03 -7.23 -5.10
N ILE A 55 13.72 -7.42 -6.38
CA ILE A 55 14.58 -8.18 -7.30
C ILE A 55 15.94 -7.50 -7.46
N ILE A 56 15.95 -6.18 -7.65
CA ILE A 56 17.20 -5.41 -7.79
C ILE A 56 18.03 -5.51 -6.52
N ASN A 57 17.42 -5.30 -5.36
CA ASN A 57 18.10 -5.34 -4.07
C ASN A 57 18.67 -6.72 -3.74
N GLU A 58 17.94 -7.80 -4.03
CA GLU A 58 18.40 -9.17 -3.81
C GLU A 58 19.59 -9.56 -4.70
N LYS A 59 19.74 -8.91 -5.87
CA LYS A 59 20.81 -9.21 -6.84
C LYS A 59 22.00 -8.28 -6.76
N PHE A 60 21.77 -7.01 -6.44
CA PHE A 60 22.76 -5.95 -6.62
C PHE A 60 22.93 -5.05 -5.40
N GLU A 61 22.10 -5.21 -4.36
CA GLU A 61 22.03 -4.32 -3.19
C GLU A 61 21.70 -2.86 -3.54
N VAL A 62 20.57 -2.36 -3.05
CA VAL A 62 20.16 -0.96 -3.27
C VAL A 62 20.63 -0.11 -2.09
N ILE A 63 21.59 0.78 -2.32
CA ILE A 63 22.09 1.73 -1.30
C ILE A 63 21.13 2.93 -1.16
N GLU A 64 20.68 3.48 -2.28
CA GLU A 64 19.75 4.60 -2.34
C GLU A 64 18.90 4.52 -3.63
N GLY A 65 17.73 5.17 -3.61
CA GLY A 65 16.83 5.14 -4.77
C GLY A 65 15.78 6.24 -4.71
N MET A 66 15.47 6.81 -5.88
CA MET A 66 14.40 7.78 -6.07
C MET A 66 13.38 7.21 -7.06
N VAL A 67 12.11 7.29 -6.70
CA VAL A 67 11.01 6.76 -7.52
C VAL A 67 10.08 7.91 -7.90
N THR A 68 9.83 8.05 -9.20
CA THR A 68 8.84 8.97 -9.77
C THR A 68 7.78 8.15 -10.49
N SER A 69 6.51 8.39 -10.18
CA SER A 69 5.39 7.76 -10.88
C SER A 69 4.68 8.80 -11.74
N ILE A 70 4.57 8.53 -13.04
CA ILE A 70 3.61 9.23 -13.90
C ILE A 70 2.28 8.53 -13.70
N HIS A 71 1.38 9.17 -12.96
CA HIS A 71 0.14 8.56 -12.48
C HIS A 71 -1.08 9.10 -13.24
N ALA A 72 -2.04 8.22 -13.51
CA ALA A 72 -3.33 8.61 -14.09
C ALA A 72 -4.14 9.48 -13.11
N THR A 73 -5.10 10.24 -13.62
CA THR A 73 -5.98 11.02 -12.74
C THR A 73 -6.84 10.11 -11.86
N THR A 74 -7.14 10.56 -10.65
CA THR A 74 -7.97 9.81 -9.68
C THR A 74 -9.22 10.58 -9.28
N ALA A 75 -10.14 9.92 -8.60
CA ALA A 75 -11.38 10.53 -8.10
C ALA A 75 -11.15 11.70 -7.10
N ALA A 76 -9.95 11.81 -6.51
CA ALA A 76 -9.61 12.91 -5.63
C ALA A 76 -9.29 14.22 -6.38
N GLN A 77 -9.00 14.15 -7.68
CA GLN A 77 -8.76 15.31 -8.52
C GLN A 77 -10.06 15.89 -9.07
N LYS A 78 -10.05 17.18 -9.36
CA LYS A 78 -11.23 17.88 -9.89
C LYS A 78 -11.16 18.00 -11.42
N THR A 79 -12.32 17.96 -12.04
CA THR A 79 -12.47 18.12 -13.50
C THR A 79 -12.22 19.55 -13.96
N VAL A 80 -12.49 20.51 -13.08
CA VAL A 80 -12.27 21.94 -13.27
C VAL A 80 -11.61 22.51 -12.02
N ASP A 81 -11.01 23.69 -12.15
CA ASP A 81 -10.40 24.39 -11.02
C ASP A 81 -11.41 24.59 -9.89
N GLY A 82 -10.97 24.25 -8.68
CA GLY A 82 -11.80 24.35 -7.50
C GLY A 82 -10.97 24.14 -6.24
N PRO A 83 -11.52 24.48 -5.07
CA PRO A 83 -10.77 24.41 -3.82
C PRO A 83 -10.27 22.99 -3.56
N THR A 84 -8.99 22.87 -3.18
CA THR A 84 -8.32 21.64 -2.77
C THR A 84 -7.79 21.80 -1.35
N GLY A 85 -8.21 20.91 -0.46
CA GLY A 85 -7.93 20.96 0.99
C GLY A 85 -9.18 21.35 1.79
N LYS A 86 -9.40 20.62 2.89
CA LYS A 86 -10.62 20.56 3.74
C LYS A 86 -11.66 21.66 3.56
#